data_AF-A0A1R4FHU0-F1
#
_entry.id   AF-A0A1R4FHU0-F1
#
_cell.length_a   1.000
_cell.length_b   1.000
_cell.length_c   1.000
_cell.angle_alpha   90.00
_cell.angle_beta   90.00
_cell.angle_gamma   90.00
#
_symmetry.space_group_name_H-M   'P 1'
#
loop_
_entity.id
_entity.type
_entity.pdbx_description
1 polymer ?
#
loop_
_entity_poly.entity_id
_entity_poly.type
_entity_poly.pdbx_seq_one_letter_code
_entity_poly.pdbx_strand_id
1 'polypeptide(L)'
;MVTDASTFLVDFLPVVRRKLTRTGFVIDHVHYFRNGLKPWIARRSQMERFVIRRDPRDISRIWVLDPDDGSYMPVPYRTLSYPAVSVWEHRAALERLRAEGREQVDEDALFRTVEHMRTITETASSTTRKARRNAERRKRGGTADEISMTRPPPDLLPPEGKSGPATEDRVMPFEEIEQW
;
A
#
# COMPACT_ATOMS: atom_id res chain seq x y z
N MET A 1 11.98 -33.82 5.94
CA MET A 1 10.67 -33.46 6.53
C MET A 1 10.19 -32.22 5.81
N VAL A 2 8.98 -32.24 5.26
CA VAL A 2 8.44 -31.11 4.48
C VAL A 2 8.18 -29.96 5.47
N THR A 3 9.13 -29.03 5.55
CA THR A 3 8.91 -27.69 6.08
C THR A 3 7.88 -27.03 5.18
N ASP A 4 6.65 -26.96 5.64
CA ASP A 4 5.58 -26.26 4.93
C ASP A 4 6.02 -24.78 4.75
N ALA A 5 6.28 -24.39 3.50
CA ALA A 5 6.80 -23.06 3.17
C ALA A 5 5.89 -21.93 3.70
N SER A 6 4.60 -22.21 3.85
CA SER A 6 3.63 -21.27 4.42
C SER A 6 3.85 -21.05 5.93
N THR A 7 4.24 -22.09 6.68
CA THR A 7 4.52 -22.01 8.12
C THR A 7 5.77 -21.17 8.39
N PHE A 8 6.81 -21.32 7.57
CA PHE A 8 8.03 -20.53 7.67
C PHE A 8 7.75 -19.02 7.58
N LEU A 9 6.91 -18.58 6.64
CA LEU A 9 6.57 -17.16 6.51
C LEU A 9 5.82 -16.62 7.74
N VAL A 10 4.95 -17.43 8.33
CA VAL A 10 4.15 -17.05 9.51
C VAL A 10 5.04 -16.83 10.74
N ASP A 11 6.15 -17.56 10.86
CA ASP A 11 7.08 -17.44 11.98
C ASP A 11 7.82 -16.09 12.05
N PHE A 12 7.89 -15.35 10.94
CA PHE A 12 8.47 -14.01 10.91
C PHE A 12 7.45 -12.90 11.15
N LEU A 13 6.15 -13.22 11.20
CA LEU A 13 5.13 -12.20 11.44
C LEU A 13 5.19 -11.70 12.90
N PRO A 14 4.88 -10.41 13.13
CA PRO A 14 4.77 -9.86 14.48
C PRO A 14 3.86 -10.69 15.40
N VAL A 15 4.35 -10.93 16.62
CA VAL A 15 3.64 -11.70 17.64
C VAL A 15 2.73 -10.79 18.46
N VAL A 16 1.50 -11.25 18.68
CA VAL A 16 0.50 -10.68 19.56
C VAL A 16 -0.01 -11.78 20.49
N ARG A 17 -0.15 -11.49 21.78
CA ARG A 17 -0.70 -12.44 22.76
C ARG A 17 -2.07 -11.99 23.24
N ARG A 18 -3.11 -12.79 23.01
CA ARG A 18 -4.48 -12.47 23.44
C ARG A 18 -5.18 -13.68 24.07
N LYS A 19 -6.11 -13.38 24.97
CA LYS A 19 -7.02 -14.40 25.53
C LYS A 19 -8.15 -14.64 24.54
N LEU A 20 -8.57 -15.89 24.43
CA LEU A 20 -9.73 -16.28 23.64
C LEU A 20 -11.01 -15.90 24.41
N THR A 21 -11.93 -15.21 23.75
CA THR A 21 -13.23 -14.84 24.31
C THR A 21 -14.33 -15.78 23.80
N ARG A 22 -15.56 -15.62 24.31
CA ARG A 22 -16.72 -16.41 23.82
C ARG A 22 -17.00 -16.17 22.33
N THR A 23 -16.67 -14.99 21.81
CA THR A 23 -16.94 -14.59 20.42
C THR A 23 -15.73 -14.75 19.49
N GLY A 24 -14.57 -15.18 20.02
CA GLY A 24 -13.32 -15.32 19.27
C GLY A 24 -12.20 -14.45 19.82
N PHE A 25 -11.29 -14.02 18.95
CA PHE A 25 -10.21 -13.10 19.34
C PHE A 25 -10.59 -11.66 19.04
N VAL A 26 -10.19 -10.75 19.92
CA VAL A 26 -10.33 -9.31 19.72
C VAL A 26 -8.94 -8.69 19.74
N ILE A 27 -8.58 -8.02 18.64
CA ILE A 27 -7.30 -7.33 18.50
C ILE A 27 -7.59 -5.95 17.92
N ASP A 28 -7.20 -4.90 18.64
CA ASP A 28 -7.35 -3.50 18.20
C ASP A 28 -8.79 -3.09 17.82
N HIS A 29 -9.83 -3.66 18.46
CA HIS A 29 -11.27 -3.49 18.14
C HIS A 29 -11.78 -4.27 16.93
N VAL A 30 -10.94 -5.14 16.36
CA VAL A 30 -11.32 -6.05 15.27
C VAL A 30 -11.59 -7.43 15.83
N HIS A 31 -12.69 -8.03 15.38
CA HIS A 31 -13.14 -9.35 15.81
C HIS A 31 -12.72 -10.43 14.82
N TYR A 32 -12.12 -11.49 15.33
CA TYR A 32 -11.65 -12.63 14.54
C TYR A 32 -12.35 -13.91 14.98
N PHE A 33 -12.88 -14.66 14.02
CA PHE A 33 -13.60 -15.89 14.31
C PHE A 33 -13.46 -16.93 13.20
N ARG A 34 -13.33 -18.20 13.61
CA ARG A 34 -13.43 -19.37 12.74
C ARG A 34 -14.08 -20.50 13.53
N ASN A 35 -14.81 -21.38 12.84
CA ASN A 35 -15.44 -22.55 13.47
C ASN A 35 -14.44 -23.46 14.21
N GLY A 36 -13.18 -23.53 13.77
CA GLY A 36 -12.12 -24.27 14.44
C GLY A 36 -11.80 -23.78 15.87
N LEU A 37 -12.23 -22.57 16.25
CA LEU A 37 -12.05 -22.06 17.61
C LEU A 37 -13.07 -22.63 18.61
N LYS A 38 -14.17 -23.24 18.15
CA LYS A 38 -15.25 -23.71 19.05
C LYS A 38 -14.77 -24.68 20.15
N PRO A 39 -13.92 -25.68 19.86
CA PRO A 39 -13.37 -26.55 20.90
C PRO A 39 -12.57 -25.77 21.95
N TRP A 40 -11.75 -24.80 21.54
CA TRP A 40 -10.99 -23.96 22.45
C TRP A 40 -11.88 -23.02 23.27
N ILE A 41 -12.94 -22.47 22.67
CA ILE A 41 -13.92 -21.61 23.37
C ILE A 41 -14.61 -22.37 24.52
N ALA A 42 -14.83 -23.69 24.36
CA ALA A 42 -15.42 -24.54 25.39
C ALA A 42 -14.51 -24.72 26.61
N ARG A 43 -13.20 -24.93 26.40
CA ARG A 43 -12.18 -25.06 27.47
C ARG A 43 -11.42 -23.77 27.79
N ARG A 44 -11.95 -22.60 27.36
CA ARG A 44 -11.26 -21.29 27.47
C ARG A 44 -10.88 -20.87 28.90
N SER A 45 -11.60 -21.33 29.92
CA SER A 45 -11.32 -20.99 31.32
C SER A 45 -10.02 -21.61 31.83
N GLN A 46 -9.58 -22.70 31.20
CA GLN A 46 -8.36 -23.44 31.53
C GLN A 46 -7.21 -23.08 30.59
N MET A 47 -7.45 -22.24 29.58
CA MET A 47 -6.47 -21.88 28.56
C MET A 47 -5.82 -20.54 28.88
N GLU A 48 -4.52 -20.45 28.60
CA GLU A 48 -3.76 -19.20 28.72
C GLU A 48 -3.95 -18.29 27.50
N ARG A 49 -3.05 -17.29 27.37
CA ARG A 49 -3.02 -16.41 26.19
C ARG A 49 -2.44 -17.16 25.00
N PHE A 50 -3.15 -17.13 23.88
CA PHE A 50 -2.69 -17.72 22.64
C PHE A 50 -1.62 -16.85 21.99
N VAL A 51 -0.66 -17.49 21.33
CA VAL A 51 0.32 -16.83 20.46
C VAL A 51 -0.33 -16.62 19.10
N ILE A 52 -0.43 -15.36 18.69
CA ILE A 52 -1.07 -14.95 17.45
C ILE A 52 -0.03 -14.22 16.61
N ARG A 53 0.02 -14.56 15.33
CA ARG A 53 0.84 -13.92 14.31
C ARG A 53 -0.07 -13.12 13.39
N ARG A 54 0.30 -11.90 13.03
CA ARG A 54 -0.51 -11.02 12.16
C ARG A 54 0.38 -10.24 11.21
N ASP A 55 0.01 -10.19 9.93
CA ASP A 55 0.70 -9.35 8.95
C ASP A 55 0.32 -7.87 9.18
N PRO A 56 1.29 -6.96 9.38
CA PRO A 56 1.00 -5.54 9.52
C PRO A 56 0.44 -4.88 8.24
N ARG A 57 0.65 -5.49 7.07
CA ARG A 57 0.17 -5.00 5.77
C ARG A 57 -1.28 -5.41 5.50
N ASP A 58 -1.70 -6.55 6.05
CA ASP A 58 -3.07 -7.06 5.93
C ASP A 58 -3.53 -7.69 7.24
N ILE A 59 -4.42 -6.99 7.95
CA ILE A 59 -5.00 -7.46 9.20
C ILE A 59 -6.23 -8.35 9.01
N SER A 60 -6.61 -8.68 7.76
CA SER A 60 -7.77 -9.53 7.42
C SER A 60 -7.75 -10.92 8.04
N ARG A 61 -6.54 -11.40 8.32
CA ARG A 61 -6.30 -12.73 8.84
C ARG A 61 -5.23 -12.68 9.92
N ILE A 62 -5.46 -13.51 10.93
CA ILE A 62 -4.47 -13.82 11.95
C ILE A 62 -4.14 -15.31 11.88
N TRP A 63 -2.94 -15.67 12.31
CA TRP A 63 -2.52 -17.06 12.44
C TRP A 63 -2.36 -17.36 13.93
N VAL A 64 -3.18 -18.26 14.43
CA VAL A 64 -3.20 -18.62 15.84
C VAL A 64 -2.44 -19.93 16.00
N LEU A 65 -1.45 -19.95 16.88
CA LEU A 65 -0.72 -21.15 17.22
C LEU A 65 -1.64 -22.06 18.05
N ASP A 66 -1.86 -23.28 17.56
CA ASP A 66 -2.58 -24.32 18.28
C ASP A 66 -1.72 -24.79 19.48
N PRO A 67 -2.29 -24.81 20.70
CA PRO A 67 -1.58 -25.24 21.89
C PRO A 67 -1.30 -26.74 21.94
N ASP A 68 -2.07 -27.56 21.21
CA ASP A 68 -2.02 -29.02 21.26
C ASP A 68 -1.10 -29.58 20.14
N ASP A 69 -1.22 -29.08 18.90
CA ASP A 69 -0.44 -29.58 17.74
C ASP A 69 0.71 -28.66 17.27
N GLY A 70 0.80 -27.44 17.79
CA GLY A 70 1.84 -26.47 17.43
C GLY A 70 1.74 -25.94 16.00
N SER A 71 0.64 -26.20 15.30
CA SER A 71 0.39 -25.71 13.95
C SER A 71 -0.26 -24.32 13.96
N TYR A 72 -0.12 -23.57 12.87
CA TYR A 72 -0.78 -22.29 12.73
C TYR A 72 -2.14 -22.43 12.05
N MET A 73 -3.20 -22.04 12.76
CA MET A 73 -4.54 -21.96 12.21
C MET A 73 -4.84 -20.54 11.70
N PRO A 74 -5.17 -20.36 10.40
CA PRO A 74 -5.61 -19.08 9.89
C PRO A 74 -7.04 -18.77 10.35
N VAL A 75 -7.23 -17.60 10.97
CA VAL A 75 -8.53 -17.09 11.44
C VAL A 75 -8.80 -15.74 10.78
N PRO A 76 -9.82 -15.64 9.91
CA PRO A 76 -10.19 -14.37 9.27
C PRO A 76 -10.99 -13.48 10.23
N TYR A 77 -11.35 -12.28 9.77
CA TYR A 77 -12.38 -11.47 10.41
C TYR A 77 -13.65 -12.28 10.67
N ARG A 78 -14.37 -11.89 11.72
CA ARG A 78 -15.71 -12.40 12.00
C ARG A 78 -16.68 -12.06 10.85
N THR A 79 -16.57 -10.85 10.31
CA THR A 79 -17.38 -10.37 9.19
C THR A 79 -16.52 -10.40 7.92
N LEU A 80 -16.81 -11.34 7.04
CA LEU A 80 -16.01 -11.59 5.83
C LEU A 80 -16.17 -10.51 4.75
N SER A 81 -17.17 -9.62 4.86
CA SER A 81 -17.39 -8.54 3.91
C SER A 81 -16.47 -7.33 4.11
N TYR A 82 -15.71 -7.28 5.22
CA TYR A 82 -14.78 -6.18 5.43
C TYR A 82 -13.57 -6.27 4.50
N PRO A 83 -13.06 -5.13 4.01
CA PRO A 83 -11.91 -5.11 3.14
C PRO A 83 -10.63 -5.51 3.89
N ALA A 84 -9.61 -5.93 3.14
CA ALA A 84 -8.25 -6.01 3.66
C ALA A 84 -7.74 -4.59 3.99
N VAL A 85 -7.18 -4.45 5.19
CA VAL A 85 -6.75 -3.17 5.77
C VAL A 85 -5.38 -3.36 6.41
N SER A 86 -4.51 -2.38 6.24
CA SER A 86 -3.21 -2.37 6.93
C SER A 86 -3.33 -1.88 8.37
N VAL A 87 -2.38 -2.25 9.24
CA VAL A 87 -2.33 -1.72 10.62
C VAL A 87 -2.24 -0.19 10.63
N TRP A 88 -1.59 0.41 9.63
CA TRP A 88 -1.47 1.87 9.50
C TRP A 88 -2.81 2.53 9.19
N GLU A 89 -3.54 2.05 8.19
CA GLU A 89 -4.89 2.55 7.88
C GLU A 89 -5.84 2.39 9.06
N HIS A 90 -5.79 1.24 9.73
CA HIS A 90 -6.56 1.00 10.94
C HIS A 90 -6.23 2.03 12.04
N ARG A 91 -4.95 2.27 12.32
CA ARG A 91 -4.53 3.25 13.33
C ARG A 91 -4.98 4.66 12.97
N ALA A 92 -4.84 5.05 11.69
CA ALA A 92 -5.24 6.36 11.23
C ALA A 92 -6.77 6.56 11.32
N ALA A 93 -7.56 5.53 10.99
CA ALA A 93 -9.01 5.55 11.19
C ALA A 93 -9.39 5.65 12.67
N LEU A 94 -8.70 4.94 13.56
CA LEU A 94 -8.93 5.00 14.99
C LEU A 94 -8.61 6.38 15.57
N GLU A 95 -7.51 7.00 15.14
CA GLU A 95 -7.15 8.37 15.50
C GLU A 95 -8.20 9.37 15.01
N ARG A 96 -8.69 9.21 13.77
CA ARG A 96 -9.75 10.03 13.22
C ARG A 96 -11.04 9.93 14.03
N LEU A 97 -11.47 8.73 14.38
CA LEU A 97 -12.68 8.49 15.18
C LEU A 97 -12.57 9.09 16.59
N ARG A 98 -11.38 9.04 17.19
CA ARG A 98 -11.11 9.69 18.48
C ARG A 98 -11.16 11.21 18.37
N ALA A 99 -10.62 11.79 17.30
CA ALA A 99 -10.69 13.22 17.04
C ALA A 99 -12.15 13.71 16.85
N GLU A 100 -13.03 12.83 16.36
CA GLU A 100 -14.47 13.08 16.23
C GLU A 100 -15.26 12.91 17.55
N GLY A 101 -14.58 12.59 18.66
CA GLY A 101 -15.19 12.49 20.00
C GLY A 101 -15.98 11.19 20.24
N ARG A 102 -15.77 10.16 19.41
CA ARG A 102 -16.45 8.86 19.61
C ARG A 102 -15.71 8.02 20.65
N GLU A 103 -16.30 7.89 21.83
CA GLU A 103 -15.75 7.09 22.92
C GLU A 103 -15.91 5.58 22.70
N GLN A 104 -17.00 5.17 22.04
CA GLN A 104 -17.21 3.79 21.60
C GLN A 104 -16.85 3.64 20.11
N VAL A 105 -15.80 2.86 19.84
CA VAL A 105 -15.35 2.58 18.48
C VAL A 105 -15.95 1.27 18.02
N ASP A 106 -16.97 1.37 17.17
CA ASP A 106 -17.57 0.22 16.49
C ASP A 106 -16.70 -0.25 15.32
N GLU A 107 -16.63 -1.57 15.13
CA GLU A 107 -15.91 -2.20 14.01
C GLU A 107 -16.41 -1.68 12.65
N ASP A 108 -17.74 -1.54 12.49
CA ASP A 108 -18.34 -0.97 11.28
C ASP A 108 -17.93 0.50 11.06
N ALA A 109 -17.86 1.30 12.12
CA ALA A 109 -17.46 2.70 12.00
C ALA A 109 -15.99 2.84 11.60
N LEU A 110 -15.15 1.95 12.13
CA LEU A 110 -13.74 1.86 11.78
C LEU A 110 -13.55 1.56 10.30
N PHE A 111 -14.16 0.49 9.78
CA PHE A 111 -14.01 0.11 8.37
C PHE A 111 -14.61 1.14 7.42
N ARG A 112 -15.76 1.76 7.76
CA ARG A 112 -16.30 2.88 6.98
C ARG A 112 -15.35 4.06 6.92
N THR A 113 -14.67 4.38 8.03
CA THR A 113 -13.72 5.49 8.09
C THR A 113 -12.49 5.20 7.22
N VAL A 114 -11.98 3.97 7.25
CA VAL A 114 -10.88 3.55 6.35
C VAL A 114 -11.27 3.76 4.88
N GLU A 115 -12.47 3.32 4.48
CA GLU A 115 -12.93 3.48 3.10
C GLU A 115 -13.10 4.95 2.69
N HIS A 116 -13.63 5.77 3.61
CA HIS A 116 -13.72 7.21 3.40
C HIS A 116 -12.35 7.86 3.22
N MET A 117 -11.36 7.48 4.03
CA MET A 117 -9.97 7.97 3.90
C MET A 117 -9.32 7.54 2.58
N ARG A 118 -9.59 6.32 2.10
CA ARG A 118 -9.16 5.85 0.78
C ARG A 118 -9.75 6.71 -0.33
N THR A 119 -11.04 7.00 -0.26
CA THR A 119 -11.74 7.85 -1.24
C THR A 119 -11.17 9.28 -1.27
N ILE A 120 -10.90 9.88 -0.09
CA ILE A 120 -10.24 11.20 0.00
C ILE A 120 -8.86 11.16 -0.66
N THR A 121 -8.07 10.13 -0.37
CA THR A 121 -6.71 9.98 -0.92
C THR A 121 -6.74 9.82 -2.43
N GLU A 122 -7.66 9.00 -2.95
CA GLU A 122 -7.81 8.77 -4.38
C GLU A 122 -8.23 10.06 -5.12
N THR A 123 -9.26 10.75 -4.62
CA THR A 123 -9.73 12.01 -5.19
C THR A 123 -8.66 13.10 -5.13
N ALA A 124 -7.93 13.22 -4.03
CA ALA A 124 -6.78 14.14 -3.89
C ALA A 124 -5.65 13.81 -4.88
N SER A 125 -5.34 12.52 -5.07
CA SER A 125 -4.31 12.09 -6.02
C SER A 125 -4.71 12.41 -7.46
N SER A 126 -5.99 12.19 -7.82
CA SER A 126 -6.52 12.45 -9.15
C SER A 126 -6.54 13.94 -9.47
N THR A 127 -7.00 14.75 -8.53
CA THR A 127 -7.02 16.22 -8.65
C THR A 127 -5.61 16.79 -8.73
N THR A 128 -4.67 16.31 -7.91
CA THR A 128 -3.25 16.73 -7.95
C THR A 128 -2.60 16.35 -9.28
N ARG A 129 -2.82 15.12 -9.77
CA ARG A 129 -2.34 14.69 -11.10
C ARG A 129 -2.93 15.56 -12.20
N LYS A 130 -4.21 15.91 -12.13
CA LYS A 130 -4.87 16.81 -13.10
C LYS A 130 -4.29 18.22 -13.03
N ALA A 131 -4.09 18.77 -11.84
CA ALA A 131 -3.48 20.07 -11.62
C ALA A 131 -2.06 20.13 -12.20
N ARG A 132 -1.23 19.11 -11.91
CA ARG A 132 0.12 18.99 -12.48
C ARG A 132 0.10 18.95 -14.01
N ARG A 133 -0.76 18.12 -14.62
CA ARG A 133 -0.91 18.08 -16.09
C ARG A 133 -1.30 19.42 -16.68
N ASN A 134 -2.23 20.14 -16.05
CA ASN A 134 -2.67 21.45 -16.52
C ASN A 134 -1.56 22.50 -16.40
N ALA A 135 -0.77 22.49 -15.33
CA ALA A 135 0.38 23.36 -15.18
C ALA A 135 1.43 23.13 -16.28
N GLU A 136 1.75 21.87 -16.58
CA GLU A 136 2.67 21.51 -17.66
C GLU A 136 2.15 21.91 -19.05
N ARG A 137 0.84 21.79 -19.30
CA ARG A 137 0.23 22.31 -20.54
C ARG A 137 0.37 23.83 -20.69
N ARG A 138 0.16 24.60 -19.60
CA ARG A 138 0.34 26.06 -19.63
C ARG A 138 1.78 26.46 -19.91
N LYS A 139 2.75 25.79 -19.29
CA LYS A 139 4.18 26.03 -19.55
C LYS A 139 4.53 25.80 -21.02
N ARG A 140 4.06 24.70 -21.62
CA ARG A 140 4.33 24.37 -23.03
C ARG A 140 3.56 25.23 -24.03
N GLY A 141 2.35 25.65 -23.68
CA GLY A 141 1.53 26.54 -24.51
C GLY A 141 2.03 27.98 -24.53
N GLY A 142 2.82 28.41 -23.54
CA GLY A 142 3.42 29.75 -23.48
C GLY A 142 4.71 29.93 -24.29
N THR A 143 5.32 28.85 -24.79
CA THR A 143 6.59 28.90 -25.56
C THR A 143 6.40 28.76 -27.08
N ALA A 144 5.16 28.53 -27.55
CA ALA A 144 4.89 28.31 -28.98
C ALA A 144 4.70 29.62 -29.77
N ASP A 145 4.36 30.73 -29.13
CA ASP A 145 4.15 32.02 -29.81
C ASP A 145 5.46 32.80 -30.07
N GLU A 146 6.57 32.47 -29.41
CA GLU A 146 7.84 33.20 -29.60
C GLU A 146 8.72 32.65 -30.75
N ILE A 147 8.47 31.43 -31.25
CA ILE A 147 9.32 30.81 -32.29
C ILE A 147 8.85 31.20 -33.72
N SER A 148 7.70 31.87 -33.88
CA SER A 148 7.16 32.24 -35.19
C SER A 148 7.58 33.62 -35.73
N MET A 149 8.54 34.30 -35.07
CA MET A 149 9.06 35.60 -35.54
C MET A 149 10.59 35.60 -35.66
N THR A 150 11.16 34.65 -36.40
CA THR A 150 12.45 34.90 -37.06
C THR A 150 12.35 34.51 -38.52
N ARG A 151 11.83 35.45 -39.32
CA ARG A 151 11.88 35.39 -40.78
C ARG A 151 13.36 35.41 -41.18
N PRO A 152 13.90 34.43 -41.92
CA PRO A 152 15.29 34.50 -42.36
C PRO A 152 15.44 35.67 -43.36
N PRO A 153 16.55 36.41 -43.36
CA PRO A 153 16.78 37.49 -44.32
C PRO A 153 16.90 36.93 -45.75
N PRO A 154 16.54 37.70 -46.80
CA PRO A 154 16.75 37.27 -48.18
C PRO A 154 18.24 37.21 -48.51
N ASP A 155 18.67 36.08 -49.06
CA ASP A 155 20.03 35.81 -49.54
C ASP A 155 20.59 36.93 -50.43
N LEU A 156 21.74 37.47 -50.03
CA LEU A 156 22.72 38.04 -50.93
C LEU A 156 23.66 36.88 -51.36
N LEU A 157 23.53 36.42 -52.61
CA LEU A 157 24.62 35.72 -53.33
C LEU A 157 25.74 36.74 -53.66
N PRO A 158 27.00 36.39 -54.07
CA PRO A 158 27.73 35.11 -54.29
C PRO A 158 29.19 35.19 -53.67
N PRO A 159 30.26 34.40 -54.01
CA PRO A 159 30.45 33.40 -55.07
C PRO A 159 31.10 32.05 -54.67
N GLU A 160 31.07 31.17 -55.68
CA GLU A 160 31.58 29.80 -55.73
C GLU A 160 33.02 29.61 -55.20
N GLY A 161 33.24 28.50 -54.50
CA GLY A 161 34.60 28.14 -54.07
C GLY A 161 34.74 26.88 -53.23
N LYS A 162 34.64 25.73 -53.91
CA LYS A 162 35.28 24.43 -53.58
C LYS A 162 34.74 23.56 -52.42
N SER A 163 34.44 22.35 -52.85
CA SER A 163 34.12 21.09 -52.17
C SER A 163 35.09 20.63 -51.06
N GLY A 164 34.55 20.08 -49.97
CA GLY A 164 35.20 19.14 -49.05
C GLY A 164 34.15 18.39 -48.21
N PRO A 165 34.23 17.06 -48.03
CA PRO A 165 33.09 16.26 -47.56
C PRO A 165 32.97 16.15 -46.03
N ALA A 166 31.72 16.01 -45.61
CA ALA A 166 31.14 15.56 -44.35
C ALA A 166 32.09 14.96 -43.30
N THR A 167 32.09 15.54 -42.10
CA THR A 167 32.49 14.83 -40.87
C THR A 167 31.21 14.40 -40.16
N GLU A 168 30.93 13.09 -40.20
CA GLU A 168 29.95 12.45 -39.34
C GLU A 168 30.41 12.57 -37.88
N ASP A 169 29.62 13.26 -37.05
CA ASP A 169 29.80 13.23 -35.60
C ASP A 169 29.51 11.81 -35.10
N ARG A 170 30.60 11.06 -34.92
CA ARG A 170 30.64 9.71 -34.37
C ARG A 170 30.22 9.77 -32.89
N VAL A 171 28.96 9.46 -32.60
CA VAL A 171 28.47 9.27 -31.23
C VAL A 171 29.13 8.01 -30.65
N MET A 172 29.94 8.17 -29.60
CA MET A 172 30.52 7.06 -28.86
C MET A 172 29.50 6.51 -27.85
N PRO A 173 29.38 5.18 -27.66
CA PRO A 173 28.54 4.60 -26.61
C PRO A 173 29.09 4.93 -25.23
N PHE A 174 28.20 5.05 -24.24
CA PHE A 174 28.53 5.31 -22.85
C PHE A 174 29.28 4.12 -22.21
N GLU A 175 30.33 4.42 -21.45
CA GLU A 175 31.03 3.44 -20.63
C GLU A 175 30.17 2.97 -19.44
N GLU A 176 30.42 1.71 -19.10
CA GLU A 176 29.76 0.81 -18.15
C GLU A 176 29.61 1.43 -16.74
N ILE A 177 28.40 1.36 -16.17
CA ILE A 177 28.13 1.81 -14.80
C ILE A 177 28.57 0.71 -13.84
N GLU A 178 29.59 0.99 -13.01
CA GLU A 178 29.97 0.14 -11.88
C GLU A 178 28.79 -0.11 -10.94
N GLN A 179 28.53 -1.38 -10.68
CA GLN A 179 27.50 -1.85 -9.75
C GLN A 179 28.04 -1.76 -8.31
N TRP A 180 27.30 -1.06 -7.45
CA TRP A 180 27.42 -1.16 -5.99
C TRP A 180 26.13 -1.72 -5.40
#